data_AF-A0A661ZYJ5-F1
#
_entry.id   AF-A0A661ZYJ5-F1
#
_cell.length_a   1.000
_cell.length_b   1.000
_cell.length_c   1.000
_cell.angle_alpha   90.00
_cell.angle_beta   90.00
_cell.angle_gamma   90.00
#
_symmetry.space_group_name_H-M   'P 1'
#
loop_
_entity.id
_entity.type
_entity.pdbx_description
1 polymer ?
#
loop_
_entity_poly.entity_id
_entity_poly.type
_entity_poly.pdbx_seq_one_letter_code
_entity_poly.pdbx_strand_id
1 'polypeptide(L)'
;MSILLVNDNNNDIERVEVIKTAIDNSGYCYGYWDAATESAGPSSELMNSFDLVIWYTGNDGGSLQLWNGDETENQDIMDYIDNGGMFWLQGLDFLFDKYPGINPDSTKSFVAGDFEYDYLGMSLYHGQSHNDDGIWS
;
A
#
# COMPACT_ATOMS: atom_id res chain seq x y z
N MET A 1 12.61 13.38 11.30
CA MET A 1 11.80 12.47 10.50
C MET A 1 10.35 12.69 10.87
N SER A 2 9.58 13.29 9.96
CA SER A 2 8.11 13.29 9.99
C SER A 2 7.60 12.16 9.11
N ILE A 3 6.53 11.49 9.55
CA ILE A 3 5.94 10.35 8.84
C ILE A 3 4.52 10.72 8.40
N LEU A 4 4.13 10.36 7.18
CA LEU A 4 2.72 10.24 6.84
C LEU A 4 2.33 8.78 6.96
N LEU A 5 1.44 8.45 7.89
CA LEU A 5 0.82 7.13 7.97
C LEU A 5 -0.48 7.17 7.17
N VAL A 6 -0.52 6.42 6.07
CA VAL A 6 -1.72 6.22 5.26
C VAL A 6 -2.37 4.91 5.68
N ASN A 7 -3.56 4.97 6.26
CA ASN A 7 -4.42 3.83 6.51
C ASN A 7 -5.29 3.57 5.29
N ASP A 8 -4.89 2.60 4.49
CA ASP A 8 -5.62 2.10 3.32
C ASP A 8 -6.16 0.69 3.60
N ASN A 9 -6.52 0.45 4.86
CA ASN A 9 -7.03 -0.82 5.34
C ASN A 9 -8.39 -0.58 5.99
N ASN A 10 -9.44 -1.09 5.35
CA ASN A 10 -10.82 -1.03 5.83
C ASN A 10 -11.29 -2.37 6.43
N ASN A 11 -10.39 -3.37 6.52
CA ASN A 11 -10.59 -4.62 7.23
C ASN A 11 -9.85 -4.61 8.58
N ASP A 12 -10.41 -5.18 9.65
CA ASP A 12 -9.78 -5.17 11.00
C ASP A 12 -9.15 -3.81 11.37
N ILE A 13 -9.99 -2.77 11.35
CA ILE A 13 -9.59 -1.34 11.37
C ILE A 13 -8.74 -0.93 12.59
N GLU A 14 -8.70 -1.76 13.63
CA GLU A 14 -7.90 -1.50 14.83
C GLU A 14 -6.41 -1.85 14.64
N ARG A 15 -6.04 -2.69 13.64
CA ARG A 15 -4.64 -3.12 13.45
C ARG A 15 -3.67 -1.97 13.14
N VAL A 16 -4.15 -0.88 12.53
CA VAL A 16 -3.32 0.30 12.25
C VAL A 16 -2.77 0.95 13.52
N GLU A 17 -3.42 0.76 14.68
CA GLU A 17 -2.97 1.27 15.97
C GLU A 17 -1.62 0.68 16.41
N VAL A 18 -1.27 -0.51 15.92
CA VAL A 18 0.06 -1.12 16.16
C VAL A 18 1.16 -0.28 15.51
N ILE A 19 0.92 0.22 14.28
CA ILE A 19 1.89 1.07 13.57
C ILE A 19 1.98 2.43 14.24
N LYS A 20 0.84 3.04 14.60
CA LYS A 20 0.81 4.31 15.36
C LYS A 20 1.63 4.19 16.65
N THR A 21 1.40 3.13 17.43
CA THR A 21 2.14 2.83 18.65
C THR A 21 3.64 2.64 18.40
N ALA A 22 4.03 1.97 17.31
CA ALA A 22 5.43 1.79 16.95
C ALA A 22 6.12 3.11 16.58
N ILE A 23 5.43 3.99 15.84
CA ILE A 23 5.91 5.33 15.51
C ILE A 23 6.11 6.17 16.78
N ASP A 24 5.08 6.20 17.65
CA ASP A 24 5.10 6.95 18.92
C ASP A 24 6.24 6.47 19.84
N ASN A 25 6.39 5.15 20.01
CA ASN A 25 7.45 4.57 20.84
C ASN A 25 8.85 4.80 20.27
N SER A 26 8.96 5.03 18.96
CA SER A 26 10.21 5.40 18.29
C SER A 26 10.53 6.90 18.41
N GLY A 27 9.60 7.71 18.95
CA GLY A 27 9.77 9.13 19.19
C GLY A 27 9.61 10.01 17.94
N TYR A 28 8.93 9.52 16.90
CA TYR A 28 8.65 10.28 15.68
C TYR A 28 7.25 10.88 15.69
N CYS A 29 7.09 12.04 15.05
CA CYS A 29 5.77 12.63 14.80
C CYS A 29 5.21 12.08 13.48
N TYR A 30 3.89 11.94 13.40
CA TYR A 30 3.21 11.56 12.18
C TYR A 30 1.96 12.38 11.87
N GLY A 31 1.71 12.59 10.59
CA GLY A 31 0.38 12.87 10.05
C GLY A 31 -0.34 11.55 9.79
N TYR A 32 -1.68 11.59 9.82
CA TYR A 32 -2.51 10.42 9.57
C TYR A 32 -3.49 10.73 8.43
N TRP A 33 -3.54 9.84 7.45
CA TRP A 33 -4.49 9.89 6.34
C TRP A 33 -5.29 8.58 6.33
N ASP A 34 -6.61 8.67 6.31
CA ASP A 34 -7.49 7.50 6.28
C ASP A 34 -8.13 7.40 4.89
N ALA A 35 -7.58 6.52 4.05
CA ALA A 35 -7.91 6.49 2.63
C ALA A 35 -9.36 6.01 2.38
N ALA A 36 -9.89 5.16 3.25
CA ALA A 36 -11.29 4.73 3.21
C ALA A 36 -12.23 5.90 3.55
N THR A 37 -11.89 6.69 4.58
CA THR A 37 -12.68 7.88 4.97
C THR A 37 -12.64 8.97 3.89
N GLU A 38 -11.47 9.22 3.32
CA GLU A 38 -11.29 10.24 2.28
C GLU A 38 -11.76 9.76 0.90
N SER A 39 -11.96 8.45 0.72
CA SER A 39 -12.24 7.82 -0.58
C SER A 39 -11.20 8.19 -1.65
N ALA A 40 -9.95 8.37 -1.21
CA ALA A 40 -8.82 8.81 -2.02
C ALA A 40 -7.50 8.54 -1.29
N GLY A 41 -6.42 8.34 -2.05
CA GLY A 41 -5.06 8.45 -1.52
C GLY A 41 -4.67 9.92 -1.26
N PRO A 42 -3.66 10.20 -0.41
CA PRO A 42 -3.10 11.53 -0.27
C PRO A 42 -2.46 11.99 -1.58
N SER A 43 -2.50 13.29 -1.85
CA SER A 43 -1.80 13.85 -3.01
C SER A 43 -0.28 13.75 -2.85
N SER A 44 0.43 13.76 -3.97
CA SER A 44 1.89 13.85 -4.01
C SER A 44 2.41 15.10 -3.29
N GLU A 45 1.72 16.25 -3.38
CA GLU A 45 2.06 17.47 -2.64
C GLU A 45 2.03 17.23 -1.12
N LEU A 46 1.00 16.54 -0.62
CA LEU A 46 0.91 16.21 0.80
C LEU A 46 2.02 15.23 1.20
N MET A 47 2.25 14.17 0.42
CA MET A 47 3.30 13.18 0.69
C MET A 47 4.70 13.82 0.72
N ASN A 48 4.98 14.76 -0.19
CA ASN A 48 6.26 15.50 -0.25
C ASN A 48 6.50 16.42 0.97
N SER A 49 5.51 16.66 1.83
CA SER A 49 5.69 17.39 3.09
C SER A 49 6.22 16.53 4.25
N PHE A 50 6.38 15.21 4.03
CA PHE A 50 6.87 14.25 5.01
C PHE A 50 8.18 13.59 4.56
N ASP A 51 9.02 13.23 5.54
CA ASP A 51 10.29 12.54 5.29
C ASP A 51 10.08 11.08 4.87
N LEU A 52 8.98 10.45 5.28
CA LEU A 52 8.60 9.06 5.00
C LEU A 52 7.09 8.94 4.85
N VAL A 53 6.62 8.20 3.83
CA VAL A 53 5.25 7.71 3.73
C VAL A 53 5.21 6.23 4.07
N ILE A 54 4.45 5.86 5.10
CA ILE A 54 4.09 4.47 5.39
C ILE A 54 2.69 4.24 4.86
N TRP A 55 2.56 3.40 3.85
CA TRP A 55 1.27 3.03 3.26
C TRP A 55 0.85 1.66 3.78
N TYR A 56 -0.18 1.64 4.61
CA TYR A 56 -0.66 0.45 5.30
C TYR A 56 -1.94 -0.07 4.65
N THR A 57 -1.89 -1.25 4.01
CA THR A 57 -3.07 -1.93 3.43
C THR A 57 -3.59 -3.08 4.30
N GLY A 58 -2.89 -3.41 5.40
CA GLY A 58 -3.32 -4.45 6.32
C GLY A 58 -3.51 -5.81 5.65
N ASN A 59 -4.70 -6.38 5.71
CA ASN A 59 -5.13 -7.56 4.95
C ASN A 59 -6.39 -7.24 4.14
N ASP A 60 -6.55 -5.97 3.75
CA ASP A 60 -7.62 -5.56 2.87
C ASP A 60 -7.25 -5.91 1.42
N GLY A 61 -8.14 -6.65 0.77
CA GLY A 61 -7.94 -7.21 -0.57
C GLY A 61 -8.82 -6.55 -1.62
N GLY A 62 -9.47 -5.42 -1.31
CA GLY A 62 -10.43 -4.78 -2.21
C GLY A 62 -10.47 -3.25 -2.11
N SER A 63 -10.62 -2.58 -3.25
CA SER A 63 -10.87 -1.13 -3.34
C SER A 63 -9.80 -0.26 -2.69
N LEU A 64 -8.54 -0.71 -2.73
CA LEU A 64 -7.42 0.01 -2.13
C LEU A 64 -7.10 1.28 -2.91
N GLN A 65 -6.84 2.36 -2.20
CA GLN A 65 -6.38 3.61 -2.79
C GLN A 65 -4.93 3.53 -3.26
N LEU A 66 -4.18 2.50 -2.86
CA LEU A 66 -2.91 2.10 -3.48
C LEU A 66 -3.07 1.95 -5.00
N TRP A 67 -4.22 1.43 -5.44
CA TRP A 67 -4.60 1.25 -6.85
C TRP A 67 -5.72 2.20 -7.28
N ASN A 68 -5.72 3.41 -6.72
CA ASN A 68 -6.64 4.49 -7.08
C ASN A 68 -8.14 4.16 -6.86
N GLY A 69 -8.45 3.08 -6.14
CA GLY A 69 -9.80 2.58 -5.91
C GLY A 69 -10.49 1.95 -7.13
N ASP A 70 -9.84 1.94 -8.29
CA ASP A 70 -10.36 1.41 -9.56
C ASP A 70 -9.37 0.49 -10.29
N GLU A 71 -8.40 -0.03 -9.54
CA GLU A 71 -7.35 -0.95 -9.99
C GLU A 71 -6.36 -0.35 -11.01
N THR A 72 -6.35 0.98 -11.16
CA THR A 72 -5.34 1.71 -11.96
C THR A 72 -4.15 2.16 -11.11
N GLU A 73 -3.03 2.49 -11.76
CA GLU A 73 -1.86 3.02 -11.06
C GLU A 73 -2.16 4.37 -10.38
N ASN A 74 -1.77 4.49 -9.11
CA ASN A 74 -1.88 5.74 -8.38
C ASN A 74 -0.72 6.69 -8.76
N GLN A 75 -1.01 7.69 -9.60
CA GLN A 75 -0.02 8.66 -10.09
C GLN A 75 0.63 9.48 -8.96
N ASP A 76 -0.09 9.79 -7.88
CA ASP A 76 0.47 10.56 -6.79
C ASP A 76 1.58 9.79 -6.05
N ILE A 77 1.46 8.47 -5.93
CA ILE A 77 2.52 7.61 -5.35
C ILE A 77 3.74 7.59 -6.26
N MET A 78 3.53 7.42 -7.57
CA MET A 78 4.61 7.42 -8.56
C MET A 78 5.36 8.75 -8.55
N ASP A 79 4.63 9.88 -8.60
CA ASP A 79 5.21 11.22 -8.55
C ASP A 79 5.99 11.48 -7.26
N TYR A 80 5.52 10.97 -6.12
CA TYR A 80 6.23 11.06 -4.85
C TYR A 80 7.56 10.27 -4.87
N ILE A 81 7.54 9.02 -5.32
CA ILE A 81 8.74 8.17 -5.35
C ILE A 81 9.74 8.70 -6.38
N ASP A 82 9.29 9.10 -7.56
CA ASP A 82 10.13 9.65 -8.63
C ASP A 82 10.80 10.96 -8.22
N ASN A 83 10.18 11.74 -7.32
CA ASN A 83 10.77 12.92 -6.71
C ASN A 83 11.74 12.62 -5.55
N GLY A 84 12.07 11.34 -5.33
CA GLY A 84 13.01 10.88 -4.29
C GLY A 84 12.37 10.66 -2.92
N GLY A 85 11.05 10.57 -2.86
CA GLY A 85 10.30 10.26 -1.64
C GLY A 85 10.66 8.88 -1.07
N MET A 86 10.66 8.76 0.26
CA MET A 86 10.89 7.49 0.94
C MET A 86 9.55 6.82 1.22
N PHE A 87 9.27 5.72 0.52
CA PHE A 87 7.99 5.02 0.58
C PHE A 87 8.15 3.64 1.21
N TRP A 88 7.31 3.31 2.18
CA TRP A 88 7.22 1.98 2.77
C TRP A 88 5.79 1.45 2.61
N LEU A 89 5.60 0.52 1.67
CA LEU A 89 4.38 -0.25 1.53
C LEU A 89 4.36 -1.40 2.52
N GLN A 90 3.30 -1.51 3.32
CA GLN A 90 3.11 -2.60 4.27
C GLN A 90 1.69 -3.13 4.22
N GLY A 91 1.57 -4.42 3.94
CA GLY A 91 0.32 -5.15 4.03
C GLY A 91 0.42 -6.48 3.30
N LEU A 92 -0.69 -7.19 3.33
CA LEU A 92 -1.00 -8.37 2.57
C LEU A 92 -2.07 -7.99 1.53
N ASP A 93 -2.29 -8.87 0.57
CA ASP A 93 -3.43 -8.83 -0.35
C ASP A 93 -3.56 -7.61 -1.27
N PHE A 94 -2.66 -6.63 -1.16
CA PHE A 94 -2.69 -5.48 -2.04
C PHE A 94 -2.50 -5.88 -3.51
N LEU A 95 -1.69 -6.90 -3.83
CA LEU A 95 -1.63 -7.42 -5.20
C LEU A 95 -2.86 -8.23 -5.60
N PHE A 96 -3.62 -8.78 -4.65
CA PHE A 96 -4.88 -9.46 -4.94
C PHE A 96 -5.94 -8.47 -5.42
N ASP A 97 -6.05 -7.30 -4.80
CA ASP A 97 -6.98 -6.25 -5.23
C ASP A 97 -6.83 -5.94 -6.73
N LYS A 98 -5.59 -5.69 -7.18
CA LYS A 98 -5.31 -5.43 -8.61
C LYS A 98 -5.36 -6.67 -9.50
N TYR A 99 -5.05 -7.85 -8.96
CA TYR A 99 -4.92 -9.10 -9.74
C TYR A 99 -5.64 -10.29 -9.10
N PRO A 100 -6.99 -10.25 -8.97
CA PRO A 100 -7.72 -11.25 -8.19
C PRO A 100 -7.76 -12.65 -8.83
N GLY A 101 -7.39 -12.76 -10.12
CA GLY A 101 -7.42 -14.02 -10.88
C GLY A 101 -6.14 -14.86 -10.81
N ILE A 102 -5.11 -14.41 -10.10
CA ILE A 102 -3.86 -15.16 -9.95
C ILE A 102 -4.07 -16.29 -8.94
N ASN A 103 -3.76 -17.53 -9.33
CA ASN A 103 -3.78 -18.73 -8.49
C ASN A 103 -2.41 -19.43 -8.53
N PRO A 104 -2.17 -20.47 -7.69
CA PRO A 104 -0.87 -21.15 -7.61
C PRO A 104 -0.34 -21.76 -8.92
N ASP A 105 -1.23 -22.01 -9.88
CA ASP A 105 -0.89 -22.57 -11.20
C ASP A 105 -0.74 -21.49 -12.28
N SER A 106 -0.85 -20.22 -11.91
CA SER A 106 -0.74 -19.07 -12.80
C SER A 106 0.37 -18.13 -12.35
N THR A 107 0.91 -17.34 -13.27
CA THR A 107 1.96 -16.38 -12.94
C THR A 107 1.73 -15.11 -13.72
N LYS A 108 1.71 -13.97 -13.03
CA LYS A 108 1.79 -12.66 -13.66
C LYS A 108 3.26 -12.27 -13.75
N SER A 109 3.72 -11.98 -14.96
CA SER A 109 5.01 -11.34 -15.18
C SER A 109 4.83 -9.82 -15.23
N PHE A 110 5.81 -9.12 -14.66
CA PHE A 110 5.94 -7.68 -14.75
C PHE A 110 7.25 -7.32 -15.47
N VAL A 111 7.21 -6.25 -16.25
CA VAL A 111 8.32 -5.72 -17.04
C VAL A 111 8.52 -4.24 -16.76
N ALA A 112 9.64 -3.67 -17.22
CA ALA A 112 9.88 -2.23 -17.10
C ALA A 112 8.70 -1.43 -17.70
N GLY A 113 8.23 -0.43 -16.96
CA GLY A 113 7.00 0.32 -17.23
C GLY A 113 5.79 -0.16 -16.42
N ASP A 114 5.82 -1.36 -15.83
CA ASP A 114 4.81 -1.82 -14.88
C ASP A 114 5.14 -1.29 -13.48
N PHE A 115 4.13 -0.82 -12.74
CA PHE A 115 4.33 -0.28 -11.39
C PHE A 115 5.03 -1.28 -10.45
N GLU A 116 4.62 -2.54 -10.51
CA GLU A 116 5.16 -3.61 -9.66
C GLU A 116 6.65 -3.85 -9.95
N TYR A 117 7.07 -3.70 -11.20
CA TYR A 117 8.47 -3.84 -11.58
C TYR A 117 9.27 -2.61 -11.16
N ASP A 118 8.79 -1.42 -11.51
CA ASP A 118 9.55 -0.17 -11.36
C ASP A 118 9.61 0.30 -9.89
N TYR A 119 8.53 0.14 -9.13
CA TYR A 119 8.43 0.65 -7.74
C TYR A 119 8.50 -0.42 -6.66
N LEU A 120 8.04 -1.65 -6.93
CA LEU A 120 8.10 -2.75 -5.95
C LEU A 120 9.28 -3.70 -6.19
N GLY A 121 9.97 -3.58 -7.32
CA GLY A 121 11.09 -4.47 -7.69
C GLY A 121 10.66 -5.91 -7.97
N MET A 122 9.40 -6.13 -8.33
CA MET A 122 8.82 -7.44 -8.59
C MET A 122 8.81 -7.76 -10.08
N SER A 123 9.35 -8.91 -10.47
CA SER A 123 9.27 -9.40 -11.85
C SER A 123 8.20 -10.47 -12.05
N LEU A 124 7.76 -11.12 -10.97
CA LEU A 124 6.83 -12.24 -11.01
C LEU A 124 5.92 -12.22 -9.77
N TYR A 125 4.67 -12.61 -9.98
CA TYR A 125 3.69 -12.89 -8.94
C TYR A 125 3.04 -14.25 -9.22
N HIS A 126 3.37 -15.25 -8.39
CA HIS A 126 3.09 -16.67 -8.63
C HIS A 126 1.85 -17.22 -7.91
N GLY A 127 1.21 -16.42 -7.06
CA GLY A 127 0.11 -16.88 -6.22
C GLY A 127 -0.32 -15.74 -5.32
N GLN A 128 -1.61 -15.69 -5.02
CA GLN A 128 -2.21 -14.60 -4.26
C GLN A 128 -2.35 -14.97 -2.79
N SER A 129 -2.24 -13.99 -1.90
CA SER A 129 -2.33 -14.25 -0.46
C SER A 129 -3.78 -14.31 0.06
N HIS A 130 -4.75 -13.67 -0.60
CA HIS A 130 -6.08 -13.44 -0.04
C HIS A 130 -6.98 -14.68 0.06
N ASN A 131 -7.12 -15.49 -1.01
CA ASN A 131 -7.87 -16.74 -0.98
C ASN A 131 -7.01 -17.95 -0.54
N ASP A 132 -5.68 -17.80 -0.48
CA ASP A 132 -4.75 -18.90 -0.18
C ASP A 132 -4.14 -18.82 1.24
N ASP A 133 -4.45 -17.78 2.02
CA ASP A 133 -3.96 -17.60 3.41
C ASP A 133 -4.69 -18.46 4.47
N GLY A 134 -5.82 -19.07 4.10
CA GLY A 134 -6.52 -20.06 4.92
C GLY A 134 -7.41 -19.47 6.01
N ILE A 135 -7.51 -20.14 7.17
CA ILE A 135 -8.49 -19.80 8.24
C ILE A 135 -7.94 -18.77 9.25
N TRP A 136 -6.66 -18.38 9.16
CA TRP A 136 -5.96 -17.67 10.26
C TRP A 136 -5.28 -16.34 9.86
N SER A 137 -5.74 -15.66 8.81
CA SER A 137 -5.26 -14.33 8.41
C SER A 137 -5.88 -13.16 9.19
#